data_AF-D7LK76-F1
#
_entry.id   AF-D7LK76-F1
#
_cell.length_a   1.000
_cell.length_b   1.000
_cell.length_c   1.000
_cell.angle_alpha   90.00
_cell.angle_beta   90.00
_cell.angle_gamma   90.00
#
_symmetry.space_group_name_H-M   'P 1'
#
loop_
_entity.id
_entity.type
_entity.pdbx_description
1 polymer ?
#
loop_
_entity_poly.entity_id
_entity_poly.type
_entity_poly.pdbx_seq_one_letter_code
_entity_poly.pdbx_strand_id
1 'polypeptide(L)'
;MGDKEKLYNQWSPEETKVLIELLVEGIQREWRDSSGIVNKATVEHRILPILIERCGCQKTHKHYHSKMKYLIWDAMKEVPNLD
;
A
#
# COMPACT_ATOMS: atom_id res chain seq x y z
N MET A 1 9.03 -9.12 25.04
CA MET A 1 7.72 -8.71 24.47
C MET A 1 8.01 -7.91 23.21
N GLY A 2 8.37 -8.56 22.10
CA GLY A 2 8.93 -7.84 20.92
C GLY A 2 8.70 -8.49 19.55
N ASP A 3 8.13 -9.70 19.51
CA ASP A 3 8.05 -10.47 18.27
C ASP A 3 6.65 -10.50 17.63
N LYS A 4 5.61 -10.18 18.41
CA LYS A 4 4.22 -10.23 17.94
C LYS A 4 3.80 -9.01 17.12
N GLU A 5 4.47 -7.87 17.31
CA GLU A 5 4.15 -6.62 16.59
C GLU A 5 4.74 -6.58 15.18
N LYS A 6 5.83 -7.34 14.94
CA LYS A 6 6.48 -7.45 13.61
C LYS A 6 5.65 -8.25 12.60
N LEU A 7 4.92 -9.26 13.06
CA LEU A 7 4.07 -10.10 12.19
C LEU A 7 2.82 -9.36 11.71
N TYR A 8 2.25 -8.47 12.53
CA TYR A 8 1.01 -7.75 12.22
C TYR A 8 1.17 -6.78 11.05
N ASN A 9 2.39 -6.27 10.82
CA ASN A 9 2.73 -5.37 9.72
C ASN A 9 3.60 -6.02 8.64
N GLN A 10 3.83 -7.33 8.68
CA GLN A 10 4.64 -7.98 7.65
C GLN A 10 3.87 -8.06 6.34
N TRP A 11 4.46 -7.52 5.28
CA TRP A 11 3.97 -7.64 3.92
C TRP A 11 4.82 -8.66 3.18
N SER A 12 4.20 -9.71 2.66
CA SER A 12 4.89 -10.66 1.80
C SER A 12 5.31 -9.98 0.48
N PRO A 13 6.31 -10.53 -0.24
CA PRO A 13 6.66 -10.06 -1.57
C PRO A 13 5.47 -10.09 -2.54
N GLU A 14 4.63 -11.13 -2.48
CA GLU A 14 3.43 -11.21 -3.31
C GLU A 14 2.40 -10.13 -2.95
N GLU A 15 2.11 -9.92 -1.66
CA GLU A 15 1.19 -8.87 -1.21
C GLU A 15 1.68 -7.48 -1.63
N THR A 16 2.99 -7.25 -1.53
CA THR A 16 3.60 -5.97 -1.95
C THR A 16 3.48 -5.78 -3.46
N LYS A 17 3.75 -6.82 -4.25
CA LYS A 17 3.62 -6.78 -5.70
C LYS A 17 2.19 -6.44 -6.12
N VAL A 18 1.20 -7.18 -5.59
CA VAL A 18 -0.22 -6.95 -5.91
C VAL A 18 -0.64 -5.55 -5.50
N LEU A 19 -0.20 -5.06 -4.34
CA LEU A 19 -0.47 -3.69 -3.93
C LEU A 19 0.07 -2.67 -4.94
N ILE A 20 1.31 -2.82 -5.41
CA ILE A 20 1.91 -1.91 -6.40
C ILE A 20 1.14 -1.96 -7.72
N GLU A 21 0.78 -3.15 -8.21
CA GLU A 21 -0.04 -3.31 -9.41
C GLU A 21 -1.37 -2.57 -9.28
N LEU A 22 -2.07 -2.73 -8.14
CA LEU A 22 -3.33 -2.02 -7.87
C LEU A 22 -3.17 -0.50 -7.79
N LEU A 23 -2.04 0.00 -7.30
CA LEU A 23 -1.75 1.43 -7.29
C LEU A 23 -1.55 1.98 -8.71
N VAL A 24 -0.82 1.24 -9.57
CA VAL A 24 -0.64 1.60 -10.98
C VAL A 24 -1.98 1.57 -11.72
N GLU A 25 -2.79 0.53 -11.52
CA GLU A 25 -4.15 0.47 -12.06
C GLU A 25 -5.02 1.63 -11.56
N GLY A 26 -4.91 1.98 -10.27
CA GLY A 26 -5.63 3.09 -9.68
C GLY A 26 -5.23 4.45 -10.25
N ILE A 27 -3.97 4.61 -10.64
CA ILE A 27 -3.50 5.79 -11.38
C ILE A 27 -4.16 5.88 -12.75
N GLN A 28 -4.19 4.77 -13.50
CA GLN A 28 -4.79 4.71 -14.84
C GLN A 28 -6.31 4.89 -14.82
N ARG A 29 -6.97 4.48 -13.73
CA ARG A 29 -8.42 4.56 -13.53
C ARG A 29 -8.86 5.79 -12.72
N GLU A 30 -7.96 6.74 -12.48
CA GLU A 30 -8.24 8.00 -11.77
C GLU A 30 -8.86 7.79 -10.36
N TRP A 31 -8.38 6.80 -9.61
CA TRP A 31 -8.81 6.52 -8.23
C TRP A 31 -8.34 7.55 -7.21
N ARG A 32 -7.45 8.45 -7.63
CA ARG A 32 -6.90 9.52 -6.83
C ARG A 32 -7.88 10.70 -6.81
N ASP A 33 -7.99 11.37 -5.67
CA ASP A 33 -8.73 12.61 -5.58
C ASP A 33 -7.96 13.77 -6.26
N SER A 34 -8.55 14.96 -6.29
CA SER A 34 -7.93 16.17 -6.86
C SER A 34 -6.57 16.51 -6.25
N SER A 35 -6.29 16.04 -5.04
CA SER A 35 -5.00 16.18 -4.35
C SER A 35 -3.97 15.11 -4.76
N GLY A 36 -4.34 14.19 -5.64
CA GLY A 36 -3.49 13.07 -6.06
C GLY A 36 -3.42 11.91 -5.06
N ILE A 37 -4.28 11.88 -4.03
CA ILE A 37 -4.26 10.87 -2.97
C ILE A 37 -5.40 9.88 -3.18
N VAL A 38 -5.14 8.59 -2.92
CA VAL A 38 -6.24 7.61 -2.86
C VAL A 38 -6.95 7.76 -1.52
N ASN A 39 -8.20 8.21 -1.54
CA ASN A 39 -8.96 8.42 -0.31
C ASN A 39 -9.26 7.09 0.43
N LYS A 40 -9.57 7.19 1.73
CA LYS A 40 -9.84 6.02 2.57
C LYS A 40 -10.93 5.11 2.01
N ALA A 41 -12.02 5.68 1.49
CA ALA A 41 -13.14 4.91 0.95
C ALA A 41 -12.71 4.07 -0.26
N THR A 42 -11.93 4.65 -1.18
CA THR A 42 -11.40 3.93 -2.34
C THR A 42 -10.44 2.83 -1.91
N VAL A 43 -9.60 3.06 -0.90
CA VAL A 43 -8.75 2.00 -0.34
C VAL A 43 -9.61 0.85 0.21
N GLU A 44 -10.61 1.15 1.02
CA GLU A 44 -11.45 0.15 1.68
C GLU A 44 -12.41 -0.59 0.73
N HIS A 45 -12.89 0.07 -0.33
CA HIS A 45 -13.87 -0.50 -1.26
C HIS A 45 -13.28 -1.01 -2.58
N ARG A 46 -12.04 -0.65 -2.93
CA ARG A 46 -11.39 -1.08 -4.19
C ARG A 46 -10.10 -1.85 -3.94
N ILE A 47 -9.13 -1.24 -3.26
CA ILE A 47 -7.79 -1.82 -3.13
C ILE A 47 -7.81 -3.04 -2.19
N LEU A 48 -8.33 -2.87 -0.97
CA LEU A 48 -8.32 -3.93 0.04
C LEU A 48 -9.11 -5.17 -0.39
N PRO A 49 -10.32 -5.08 -0.96
CA PRO A 49 -11.06 -6.27 -1.39
C PRO A 49 -10.30 -7.09 -2.43
N ILE A 50 -9.67 -6.45 -3.43
CA ILE A 50 -8.91 -7.15 -4.47
C ILE A 50 -7.63 -7.76 -3.89
N LEU A 51 -6.95 -7.04 -2.99
CA LEU A 51 -5.76 -7.55 -2.31
C LEU A 51 -6.06 -8.77 -1.43
N ILE A 52 -7.18 -8.72 -0.70
CA ILE A 52 -7.65 -9.83 0.14
C ILE A 52 -8.00 -11.04 -0.73
N GLU A 53 -8.71 -10.84 -1.84
CA GLU A 53 -9.08 -11.90 -2.78
C GLU A 53 -7.85 -12.56 -3.42
N ARG A 54 -6.88 -11.77 -3.89
CA ARG A 54 -5.69 -12.29 -4.60
C ARG A 54 -4.67 -12.95 -3.67
N CYS A 55 -4.51 -12.45 -2.46
CA CYS A 55 -3.45 -12.91 -1.54
C CYS A 55 -3.98 -13.73 -0.35
N GLY A 56 -5.30 -13.82 -0.15
CA GLY A 56 -5.90 -14.48 1.03
C GLY A 56 -5.57 -13.78 2.36
N CYS A 57 -5.19 -12.49 2.30
CA CYS A 57 -4.69 -11.74 3.46
C CYS A 57 -5.82 -11.03 4.23
N GLN A 58 -5.53 -10.53 5.44
CA GLN A 58 -6.46 -9.71 6.24
C GLN A 58 -5.88 -8.31 6.50
N LYS A 59 -5.57 -7.58 5.43
CA LYS A 59 -5.07 -6.20 5.55
C LYS A 59 -6.23 -5.24 5.82
N THR A 60 -5.91 -4.17 6.54
CA THR A 60 -6.85 -3.10 6.88
C THR A 60 -6.30 -1.79 6.35
N HIS A 61 -7.09 -0.72 6.39
CA HIS A 61 -6.62 0.60 6.01
C HIS A 61 -5.36 1.04 6.79
N LYS A 62 -5.23 0.64 8.07
CA LYS A 62 -4.03 0.93 8.87
C LYS A 62 -2.79 0.23 8.29
N HIS A 63 -2.91 -1.04 7.90
CA HIS A 63 -1.82 -1.79 7.27
C HIS A 63 -1.40 -1.16 5.94
N TYR A 64 -2.38 -0.78 5.11
CA TYR A 64 -2.14 -0.07 3.85
C TYR A 64 -1.39 1.24 4.09
N HIS A 65 -1.87 2.07 5.02
CA HIS A 65 -1.26 3.36 5.31
C HIS A 65 0.19 3.24 5.79
N SER A 66 0.48 2.28 6.67
CA SER A 66 1.85 1.97 7.10
C SER A 66 2.75 1.53 5.94
N LYS A 67 2.23 0.70 5.03
CA LYS A 67 2.97 0.24 3.85
C LYS A 67 3.24 1.36 2.85
N MET A 68 2.27 2.25 2.62
CA MET A 68 2.45 3.40 1.74
C MET A 68 3.56 4.33 2.24
N LYS A 69 3.61 4.62 3.55
CA LYS A 69 4.72 5.38 4.15
C LYS A 69 6.07 4.73 3.89
N TYR A 70 6.15 3.41 4.05
CA TYR A 70 7.37 2.66 3.78
C TYR A 70 7.78 2.72 2.30
N LEU A 71 6.84 2.50 1.37
CA LEU A 71 7.11 2.54 -0.08
C LEU A 71 7.57 3.93 -0.54
N ILE A 72 6.94 5.00 -0.02
CA ILE A 72 7.34 6.37 -0.32
C ILE A 72 8.74 6.65 0.22
N TRP A 73 9.01 6.27 1.47
CA TRP A 73 10.33 6.41 2.09
C TRP A 73 11.42 5.66 1.33
N ASP A 74 11.11 4.44 0.87
CA ASP A 74 12.02 3.60 0.09
C ASP A 74 12.34 4.24 -1.26
N ALA A 75 11.32 4.67 -2.00
CA ALA A 75 11.49 5.38 -3.28
C ALA A 75 12.27 6.69 -3.13
N MET A 76 12.09 7.41 -2.01
CA MET A 76 12.85 8.64 -1.74
C MET A 76 14.34 8.39 -1.50
N LYS A 77 14.75 7.21 -1.01
CA LYS A 77 16.18 6.87 -0.83
C LYS A 77 16.91 6.65 -2.13
N GLU A 78 16.19 6.30 -3.20
CA GLU A 78 16.77 6.10 -4.54
C GLU A 78 17.02 7.43 -5.27
N VAL A 79 16.71 8.57 -4.65
CA VAL A 79 17.09 9.90 -5.14
C VAL A 79 18.38 10.34 -4.40
N PRO A 80 19.58 10.13 -4.96
CA PRO A 80 20.79 10.68 -4.37
C PRO A 80 20.74 12.21 -4.47
N ASN A 81 20.65 12.88 -3.32
CA ASN A 81 20.91 14.31 -3.10
C ASN A 81 20.32 15.27 -4.15
N LEU A 82 19.13 15.81 -3.86
CA LEU A 82 18.89 17.21 -4.22
C LEU A 82 19.73 18.06 -3.25
N ASP A 83 20.89 18.52 -3.71
CA ASP A 83 21.52 19.72 -3.17
C ASP A 83 20.73 20.96 -3.64
#